data_AF-A0A849F692-F1
#
_entry.id   AF-A0A849F692-F1
#
_cell.length_a   1.000
_cell.length_b   1.000
_cell.length_c   1.000
_cell.angle_alpha   90.00
_cell.angle_beta   90.00
_cell.angle_gamma   90.00
#
_symmetry.space_group_name_H-M   'P 1'
#
loop_
_entity.id
_entity.type
_entity.pdbx_description
1 polymer ?
#
loop_
_entity_poly.entity_id
_entity_poly.type
_entity_poly.pdbx_seq_one_letter_code
_entity_poly.pdbx_strand_id
1 'polypeptide(L)'
;MKGVLLVNLGSPDSPTAKDVKPYLDEFLMDPRVIDVPKWLRNIIVRGIILQTRPKKSAAAYQKIWWEEGSPLIVISERFSQKVTKEVNIPVA
;
A
#
# COMPACT_ATOMS: atom_id res chain seq x y z
N MET A 1 -0.89 29.17 -7.94
CA MET A 1 -1.88 28.36 -7.18
C MET A 1 -1.13 27.41 -6.27
N LYS A 2 -1.64 27.17 -5.05
CA LYS A 2 -1.09 26.19 -4.10
C LYS A 2 -2.12 25.10 -3.89
N GLY A 3 -1.67 23.88 -3.65
CA GLY A 3 -2.52 22.73 -3.33
C GLY A 3 -1.80 21.81 -2.35
N VAL A 4 -2.54 20.91 -1.72
CA VAL A 4 -2.02 19.88 -0.82
C VAL A 4 -2.19 18.53 -1.51
N LEU A 5 -1.15 17.71 -1.48
CA LEU A 5 -1.20 16.31 -1.92
C LEU A 5 -0.89 15.41 -0.73
N LEU A 6 -1.86 14.61 -0.31
CA LEU A 6 -1.76 13.61 0.73
C LEU A 6 -1.34 12.28 0.10
N VAL A 7 -0.11 11.89 0.36
CA VAL A 7 0.47 10.66 -0.17
C VAL A 7 0.68 9.62 0.92
N ASN A 8 0.39 8.38 0.58
CA ASN A 8 0.65 7.22 1.40
C ASN A 8 1.09 6.04 0.52
N LEU A 9 1.66 5.01 1.14
CA LEU A 9 2.03 3.77 0.45
C LEU A 9 0.82 2.96 -0.03
N GLY A 10 -0.35 3.22 0.55
CA GLY A 10 -1.57 2.49 0.26
C GLY A 10 -1.65 1.17 1.04
N SER A 11 -2.57 0.32 0.60
CA SER A 11 -2.89 -0.97 1.21
C SER A 11 -3.41 -1.90 0.12
N PRO A 12 -3.30 -3.23 0.27
CA PRO A 12 -4.04 -4.15 -0.59
C PRO A 12 -5.56 -3.92 -0.46
N ASP A 13 -6.30 -4.28 -1.51
CA ASP A 13 -7.76 -4.13 -1.58
C ASP A 13 -8.50 -5.00 -0.54
N SER A 14 -7.91 -6.14 -0.17
CA SER A 14 -8.43 -7.03 0.87
C SER A 14 -7.30 -7.70 1.65
N PRO A 15 -7.56 -8.25 2.85
CA PRO A 15 -6.56 -8.94 3.65
C PRO A 15 -6.32 -10.38 3.14
N THR A 16 -6.64 -10.68 1.88
CA THR A 16 -6.47 -12.01 1.29
C THR A 16 -5.14 -12.10 0.54
N ALA A 17 -4.57 -13.31 0.47
CA ALA A 17 -3.31 -13.52 -0.25
C ALA A 17 -3.42 -13.16 -1.76
N LYS A 18 -4.63 -13.19 -2.33
CA LYS A 18 -4.90 -12.85 -3.72
C LYS A 18 -4.61 -11.37 -4.00
N ASP A 19 -5.03 -10.47 -3.11
CA ASP A 19 -4.89 -9.02 -3.30
C ASP A 19 -3.61 -8.48 -2.65
N VAL A 20 -3.08 -9.17 -1.64
CA VAL A 20 -1.77 -8.88 -1.06
C VAL A 20 -0.63 -9.16 -2.05
N LYS A 21 -0.75 -10.19 -2.90
CA LYS A 21 0.30 -10.55 -3.87
C LYS A 21 0.62 -9.43 -4.89
N PRO A 22 -0.36 -8.87 -5.64
CA PRO A 22 -0.08 -7.79 -6.59
C PRO A 22 0.43 -6.53 -5.88
N TYR A 23 -0.13 -6.17 -4.71
CA TYR A 23 0.39 -5.07 -3.90
C TYR A 23 1.86 -5.24 -3.52
N LEU A 24 2.27 -6.44 -3.07
CA LEU A 24 3.67 -6.73 -2.76
C LEU A 24 4.56 -6.76 -4.00
N ASP A 25 4.05 -7.19 -5.17
CA ASP A 25 4.82 -7.16 -6.42
C ASP A 25 5.14 -5.71 -6.79
N GLU A 26 4.14 -4.83 -6.81
CA GLU A 26 4.32 -3.41 -7.12
C GLU A 26 5.29 -2.74 -6.14
N PHE A 27 5.04 -2.91 -4.83
CA PHE A 27 5.87 -2.29 -3.79
C PHE A 27 7.33 -2.76 -3.83
N LEU A 28 7.57 -4.06 -3.96
CA LEU A 28 8.93 -4.62 -3.90
C LEU A 28 9.68 -4.50 -5.23
N MET A 29 8.99 -4.30 -6.34
CA MET A 29 9.62 -4.07 -7.64
C MET A 29 10.12 -2.62 -7.81
N ASP A 30 9.74 -1.67 -6.95
CA ASP A 30 10.23 -0.30 -6.97
C ASP A 30 11.75 -0.23 -6.68
N PRO A 31 12.57 0.43 -7.53
CA PRO A 31 14.01 0.62 -7.28
C PRO A 31 14.33 1.42 -6.02
N ARG A 32 13.40 2.23 -5.52
CA ARG A 32 13.55 2.98 -4.27
C ARG A 32 13.35 2.11 -3.03
N VAL A 33 12.76 0.92 -3.19
CA VAL A 33 12.54 -0.04 -2.08
C VAL A 33 13.62 -1.12 -2.05
N ILE A 34 14.01 -1.65 -3.22
CA ILE A 34 15.10 -2.64 -3.33
C ILE A 34 16.12 -2.18 -4.38
N ASP A 35 17.25 -1.65 -3.92
CA ASP A 35 18.29 -1.10 -4.80
C ASP A 35 19.24 -2.20 -5.36
N VAL A 36 18.72 -3.03 -6.26
CA VAL A 36 19.48 -4.01 -7.05
C VAL A 36 19.09 -3.96 -8.53
N PRO A 37 19.91 -4.46 -9.47
CA PRO A 37 19.56 -4.48 -10.89
C PRO A 37 18.19 -5.13 -11.14
N LYS A 38 17.41 -4.57 -12.09
CA LYS A 38 16.02 -4.97 -12.36
C LYS A 38 15.84 -6.48 -12.58
N TRP A 39 16.76 -7.13 -13.28
CA TRP A 39 16.69 -8.57 -13.55
C TRP A 39 16.85 -9.39 -12.27
N LEU A 40 17.79 -9.01 -11.40
CA LEU A 40 18.02 -9.67 -10.12
C LEU A 40 16.83 -9.44 -9.18
N ARG A 41 16.29 -8.22 -9.15
CA ARG A 41 15.09 -7.90 -8.39
C ARG A 41 13.90 -8.75 -8.81
N ASN A 42 13.70 -8.91 -10.12
CA ASN A 42 12.61 -9.75 -10.64
C ASN A 42 12.73 -11.21 -10.18
N ILE A 43 13.95 -11.77 -10.18
CA ILE A 43 14.21 -13.14 -9.69
C ILE A 43 13.91 -13.23 -8.19
N ILE A 44 14.41 -12.29 -7.38
CA ILE A 44 14.21 -12.29 -5.93
C ILE A 44 12.74 -12.11 -5.57
N VAL A 45 12.10 -11.07 -6.12
CA VAL A 45 10.73 -10.70 -5.76
C VAL A 45 9.75 -11.76 -6.27
N ARG A 46 9.71 -12.01 -7.57
CA ARG A 46 8.69 -12.90 -8.16
C ARG A 46 9.01 -14.38 -7.99
N GLY A 47 10.30 -14.73 -7.96
CA GLY A 47 10.75 -16.11 -7.80
C GLY A 47 10.72 -16.61 -6.35
N ILE A 48 11.09 -15.77 -5.38
CA ILE A 48 11.25 -16.19 -3.97
C ILE A 48 10.18 -15.55 -3.08
N ILE A 49 10.10 -14.22 -3.06
CA ILE A 49 9.30 -13.50 -2.06
C ILE A 49 7.80 -13.71 -2.29
N LEU A 50 7.32 -13.54 -3.52
CA LEU A 50 5.89 -13.63 -3.84
C LEU A 50 5.30 -15.05 -3.77
N GLN A 51 6.14 -16.09 -3.61
CA GLN A 51 5.67 -17.47 -3.44
C GLN A 51 5.23 -17.76 -2.00
N THR A 52 5.82 -17.07 -1.02
CA THR A 52 5.65 -17.40 0.41
C THR A 52 5.10 -16.23 1.23
N ARG A 53 5.51 -15.00 0.91
CA ARG A 53 5.20 -13.81 1.71
C ARG A 53 3.72 -13.39 1.66
N PRO A 54 2.99 -13.49 0.53
CA PRO A 54 1.60 -13.02 0.49
C PRO A 54 0.69 -13.68 1.53
N LYS A 55 0.86 -14.98 1.79
CA LYS A 55 0.09 -15.70 2.83
C LYS A 55 0.37 -15.17 4.23
N LYS A 56 1.64 -14.94 4.56
CA LYS A 56 2.05 -14.41 5.86
C LYS A 56 1.57 -12.96 6.05
N SER A 57 1.72 -12.13 5.03
CA SER A 57 1.26 -10.75 5.04
C SER A 57 -0.26 -10.65 5.12
N ALA A 58 -1.01 -11.48 4.38
CA ALA A 58 -2.48 -11.57 4.47
C ALA A 58 -2.95 -11.85 5.90
N ALA A 59 -2.34 -12.84 6.57
CA ALA A 59 -2.67 -13.13 7.97
C ALA A 59 -2.37 -11.95 8.92
N ALA A 60 -1.33 -11.14 8.64
CA ALA A 60 -1.06 -9.93 9.40
C ALA A 60 -2.09 -8.83 9.14
N TYR A 61 -2.46 -8.59 7.87
CA TYR A 61 -3.53 -7.64 7.52
C TYR A 61 -4.86 -8.04 8.17
N GLN A 62 -5.20 -9.33 8.12
CA GLN A 62 -6.46 -9.84 8.66
C GLN A 62 -6.61 -9.61 10.18
N LYS A 63 -5.51 -9.59 10.93
CA LYS A 63 -5.54 -9.33 12.39
C LYS A 63 -5.99 -7.92 12.75
N ILE A 64 -5.82 -6.96 11.84
CA ILE A 64 -6.10 -5.54 12.08
C ILE A 64 -7.14 -4.98 11.12
N TRP A 65 -7.75 -5.83 10.29
CA TRP A 65 -8.69 -5.39 9.26
C TRP A 65 -10.00 -4.93 9.90
N TRP A 66 -10.55 -3.81 9.43
CA TRP A 66 -11.83 -3.30 9.88
C TRP A 66 -12.95 -3.72 8.92
N GLU A 67 -14.20 -3.59 9.34
CA GLU A 67 -15.36 -3.81 8.47
C GLU A 67 -15.36 -2.83 7.29
N GLU A 68 -14.93 -1.58 7.52
CA GLU A 68 -14.83 -0.56 6.47
C GLU A 68 -13.62 -0.73 5.55
N GLY A 69 -12.68 -1.63 5.88
CA GLY A 69 -11.48 -1.90 5.08
C GLY A 69 -10.16 -1.72 5.84
N SER A 70 -9.11 -1.37 5.09
CA SER A 70 -7.79 -1.13 5.68
C SER A 70 -7.81 0.12 6.58
N PRO A 71 -7.41 0.02 7.86
CA PRO A 71 -7.37 1.18 8.76
C PRO A 71 -6.58 2.35 8.18
N LEU A 72 -5.49 2.07 7.44
CA LEU A 72 -4.67 3.10 6.82
C LEU A 72 -5.46 3.92 5.79
N ILE A 73 -6.24 3.24 4.94
CA ILE A 73 -7.05 3.89 3.89
C ILE A 73 -8.20 4.65 4.54
N VAL A 74 -8.95 3.99 5.43
CA VAL A 74 -10.10 4.59 6.13
C VAL A 74 -9.69 5.85 6.91
N ILE A 75 -8.55 5.80 7.62
CA ILE A 75 -8.04 6.96 8.36
C ILE A 75 -7.54 8.04 7.40
N SER A 76 -6.87 7.67 6.30
CA SER A 76 -6.38 8.64 5.30
C SER A 76 -7.54 9.42 4.66
N GLU A 77 -8.64 8.75 4.32
CA GLU A 77 -9.85 9.38 3.80
C GLU A 77 -10.49 10.31 4.82
N ARG A 78 -10.68 9.84 6.06
CA ARG A 78 -11.22 10.65 7.16
C ARG A 78 -10.34 11.87 7.44
N PHE A 79 -9.02 11.72 7.36
CA PHE A 79 -8.06 12.81 7.52
C PHE A 79 -8.14 13.81 6.37
N SER A 80 -8.16 13.34 5.13
CA SER A 80 -8.31 14.18 3.93
C SER A 80 -9.59 15.03 4.02
N GLN A 81 -10.72 14.42 4.37
CA GLN A 81 -11.99 15.13 4.56
C GLN A 81 -11.93 16.22 5.64
N LYS A 82 -11.15 16.02 6.71
CA LYS A 82 -10.96 17.04 7.75
C LYS A 82 -10.07 18.17 7.27
N VAL A 83 -8.93 17.86 6.66
CA VAL A 83 -8.00 18.87 6.15
C VAL A 83 -8.68 19.78 5.12
N THR A 84 -9.47 19.22 4.20
CA THR A 84 -10.22 19.98 3.20
C THR A 84 -11.16 21.02 3.81
N LYS A 85 -11.66 20.82 5.04
CA LYS A 85 -12.51 21.80 5.74
C LYS A 85 -11.71 22.93 6.38
N GLU A 86 -10.45 22.71 6.70
CA GLU A 86 -9.57 23.66 7.39
C GLU A 86 -8.77 24.55 6.42
N VAL A 87 -8.72 24.19 5.13
CA VAL A 87 -7.91 24.90 4.14
C VAL A 87 -8.74 25.43 2.97
N ASN A 88 -8.38 26.62 2.47
CA ASN A 88 -9.01 27.25 1.30
C ASN A 88 -8.27 26.93 -0.01
N ILE A 89 -7.55 25.80 -0.06
CA ILE A 89 -6.81 25.34 -1.24
C ILE A 89 -7.21 23.90 -1.58
N PRO A 90 -7.12 23.47 -2.85
CA PRO A 90 -7.43 22.09 -3.23
C PRO A 90 -6.55 21.08 -2.49
N VAL A 91 -7.19 20.00 -2.01
CA VAL A 91 -6.54 18.85 -1.36
C VAL A 91 -6.83 17.61 -2.21
N ALA A 92 -5.79 16.86 -2.54
CA ALA A 92 -5.85 15.58 -3.24
C ALA A 92 -5.13 14.50 -2.44
#